data_AF-A0AAV7NWJ5-F1
#
_entry.id   AF-A0AAV7NWJ5-F1
#
_cell.length_a   1.000
_cell.length_b   1.000
_cell.length_c   1.000
_cell.angle_alpha   90.00
_cell.angle_beta   90.00
_cell.angle_gamma   90.00
#
_symmetry.space_group_name_H-M   'P 1'
#
loop_
_entity.id
_entity.type
_entity.pdbx_description
1 polymer ?
#
loop_
_entity_poly.entity_id
_entity_poly.type
_entity_poly.pdbx_seq_one_letter_code
_entity_poly.pdbx_strand_id
1 'polypeptide(L)'
;MACRKMQIQIRRVAKTCSEFTTRMEEAETRISRLEDEAGARQSSREMMEKQLEDTQWKLTDLEDRMRRNNLRVLGVPEGLEGSDIHSFMVALFKEAFPDLHQ
;
A
#
# COMPACT_ATOMS: atom_id res chain seq x y z
N MET A 1 -46.45 22.29 -49.56
CA MET A 1 -46.02 20.99 -49.00
C MET A 1 -44.64 21.03 -48.33
N ALA A 2 -43.64 21.77 -48.85
CA ALA A 2 -42.29 21.83 -48.29
C ALA A 2 -42.22 22.39 -46.85
N CYS A 3 -42.90 23.51 -46.55
CA CYS A 3 -42.91 24.08 -45.18
C CYS A 3 -43.44 23.13 -44.12
N ARG A 4 -44.47 22.31 -44.44
CA ARG A 4 -45.03 21.33 -43.51
C ARG A 4 -44.04 20.19 -43.22
N LYS A 5 -43.31 19.72 -44.23
CA LYS A 5 -42.21 18.76 -44.04
C LYS A 5 -41.11 19.35 -43.16
N MET A 6 -40.74 20.60 -43.40
CA MET A 6 -39.72 21.32 -42.63
C MET A 6 -40.12 21.52 -41.16
N GLN A 7 -41.36 21.88 -40.88
CA GLN A 7 -41.89 21.98 -39.51
C GLN A 7 -41.84 20.64 -38.76
N ILE A 8 -42.14 19.52 -39.43
CA ILE A 8 -42.05 18.20 -38.81
C ILE A 8 -40.59 17.86 -38.47
N GLN A 9 -39.64 18.16 -39.35
CA GLN A 9 -38.22 17.93 -39.08
C GLN A 9 -37.71 18.81 -37.93
N ILE A 10 -38.10 20.09 -37.88
CA ILE A 10 -37.74 21.00 -36.77
C ILE A 10 -38.26 20.46 -35.43
N ARG A 11 -39.52 19.99 -35.38
CA ARG A 11 -40.09 19.39 -34.15
C ARG A 11 -39.34 18.12 -33.74
N ARG A 12 -38.94 17.30 -34.71
CA ARG A 12 -38.16 16.08 -34.44
C ARG A 12 -36.80 16.43 -33.83
N VAL A 13 -36.08 17.37 -34.45
CA VAL A 13 -34.79 17.85 -33.93
C VAL A 13 -34.96 18.44 -32.53
N ALA A 14 -35.96 19.29 -32.31
CA ALA A 14 -36.22 19.88 -31.00
C ALA A 14 -36.48 18.82 -29.90
N LYS A 15 -37.26 17.77 -30.23
CA LYS A 15 -37.50 16.65 -29.32
C LYS A 15 -36.20 15.91 -29.00
N THR A 16 -35.41 15.58 -30.01
CA THR A 16 -34.13 14.87 -29.83
C THR A 16 -33.12 15.72 -29.06
N CYS A 17 -33.08 17.04 -29.28
CA CYS A 17 -32.27 17.95 -28.47
C CYS A 17 -32.70 17.92 -27.00
N SER A 18 -34.01 17.97 -26.71
CA SER A 18 -34.52 17.86 -25.34
C SER A 18 -34.14 16.53 -24.68
N GLU A 19 -34.28 15.41 -25.39
CA GLU A 19 -33.88 14.09 -24.91
C GLU A 19 -32.37 14.03 -24.62
N PHE A 20 -31.54 14.67 -25.46
CA PHE A 20 -30.11 14.78 -25.22
C PHE A 20 -29.77 15.67 -24.02
N THR A 21 -30.47 16.79 -23.82
CA THR A 21 -30.26 17.66 -22.65
C THR A 21 -30.49 16.89 -21.35
N THR A 22 -31.61 16.16 -21.24
CA THR A 22 -31.89 15.34 -20.05
C THR A 22 -30.81 14.28 -19.81
N ARG A 23 -30.39 13.57 -20.86
CA ARG A 23 -29.30 12.58 -20.74
C ARG A 23 -27.95 13.21 -20.36
N MET A 24 -27.72 14.46 -20.77
CA MET A 24 -26.50 15.19 -20.42
C MET A 24 -26.51 15.57 -18.93
N GLU A 25 -27.62 16.11 -18.43
CA GLU A 25 -27.77 16.46 -17.00
C GLU A 25 -27.60 15.24 -16.09
N GLU A 26 -28.16 14.08 -16.49
CA GLU A 26 -27.95 12.81 -15.78
C GLU A 26 -26.47 12.38 -15.80
N ALA A 27 -25.80 12.53 -16.96
CA ALA A 27 -24.39 12.19 -17.08
C ALA A 27 -23.51 13.11 -16.23
N GLU A 28 -23.75 14.41 -16.25
CA GLU A 28 -23.05 15.42 -15.45
C GLU A 28 -23.21 15.13 -13.94
N THR A 29 -24.43 14.83 -13.50
CA THR A 29 -24.70 14.46 -12.10
C THR A 29 -23.94 13.20 -11.69
N ARG A 30 -23.91 12.19 -12.56
CA ARG A 30 -23.15 10.96 -12.31
C ARG A 30 -21.64 11.21 -12.28
N ILE A 31 -21.12 12.06 -13.15
CA ILE A 31 -19.69 12.42 -13.18
C ILE A 31 -19.32 13.14 -11.89
N SER A 32 -20.08 14.16 -11.48
CA SER A 32 -19.83 14.89 -10.24
C SER A 32 -19.78 13.96 -9.02
N ARG A 33 -20.72 13.01 -8.91
CA ARG A 33 -20.68 12.02 -7.81
C ARG A 33 -19.45 11.11 -7.88
N LEU A 34 -19.06 10.68 -9.07
CA LEU A 34 -17.87 9.84 -9.25
C LEU A 34 -16.58 10.58 -8.92
N GLU A 35 -16.50 11.86 -9.23
CA GLU A 35 -15.37 12.73 -8.88
C GLU A 35 -15.25 12.86 -7.35
N ASP A 36 -16.36 13.12 -6.65
CA ASP A 36 -16.39 13.18 -5.18
C ASP A 36 -15.98 11.84 -4.55
N GLU A 37 -16.54 10.73 -5.04
CA GLU A 37 -16.18 9.38 -4.56
C GLU A 37 -14.70 9.06 -4.82
N ALA A 38 -14.16 9.44 -5.99
CA ALA A 38 -12.76 9.23 -6.32
C ALA A 38 -11.84 10.04 -5.40
N GLY A 39 -12.20 11.29 -5.10
CA GLY A 39 -11.48 12.13 -4.15
C GLY A 39 -11.45 11.53 -2.74
N ALA A 40 -12.61 11.09 -2.24
CA ALA A 40 -12.71 10.46 -0.93
C ALA A 40 -11.89 9.16 -0.84
N ARG A 41 -11.92 8.33 -1.90
CA ARG A 41 -11.11 7.09 -1.98
C ARG A 41 -9.62 7.39 -2.01
N GLN A 42 -9.20 8.42 -2.75
CA GLN A 42 -7.80 8.84 -2.82
C GLN A 42 -7.29 9.24 -1.44
N SER A 43 -8.01 10.13 -0.73
CA SER A 43 -7.61 10.55 0.62
C SER A 43 -7.57 9.39 1.62
N SER A 44 -8.53 8.47 1.54
CA SER A 44 -8.51 7.26 2.37
C SER A 44 -7.30 6.38 2.06
N ARG A 45 -6.91 6.26 0.79
CA ARG A 45 -5.75 5.46 0.39
C ARG A 45 -4.46 6.07 0.95
N GLU A 46 -4.28 7.37 0.80
CA GLU A 46 -3.10 8.09 1.32
C GLU A 46 -2.98 7.95 2.83
N MET A 47 -4.10 8.03 3.56
CA MET A 47 -4.12 7.80 5.01
C MET A 47 -3.69 6.36 5.36
N MET A 48 -4.21 5.35 4.65
CA MET A 48 -3.86 3.96 4.88
C MET A 48 -2.39 3.67 4.55
N GLU A 49 -1.87 4.23 3.46
CA GLU A 49 -0.46 4.10 3.06
C GLU A 49 0.46 4.65 4.14
N LYS A 50 0.15 5.83 4.68
CA LYS A 50 0.91 6.43 5.80
C LYS A 50 0.86 5.56 7.06
N GLN A 51 -0.31 5.04 7.42
CA GLN A 51 -0.45 4.16 8.57
C GLN A 51 0.34 2.85 8.40
N LEU A 52 0.40 2.34 7.18
CA LEU A 52 1.17 1.15 6.85
C LEU A 52 2.67 1.41 6.98
N GLU A 53 3.18 2.52 6.45
CA GLU A 53 4.57 2.93 6.60
C GLU A 53 4.96 3.11 8.09
N ASP A 54 4.14 3.84 8.86
CA ASP A 54 4.36 4.04 10.29
C ASP A 54 4.39 2.72 11.07
N THR A 55 3.53 1.77 10.69
CA THR A 55 3.46 0.46 11.35
C THR A 55 4.65 -0.41 10.97
N GLN A 56 5.06 -0.39 9.70
CA GLN A 56 6.27 -1.09 9.25
C GLN A 56 7.51 -0.57 9.97
N TRP A 57 7.65 0.75 10.10
CA TRP A 57 8.77 1.35 10.82
C TRP A 57 8.80 0.90 12.29
N LYS A 58 7.64 0.91 12.97
CA LYS A 58 7.53 0.43 14.36
C LYS A 58 7.89 -1.06 14.49
N LEU A 59 7.47 -1.89 13.55
CA LEU A 59 7.79 -3.32 13.55
C LEU A 59 9.30 -3.54 13.40
N THR A 60 9.93 -2.85 12.45
CA THR A 60 11.39 -2.92 12.27
C THR A 60 12.14 -2.48 13.52
N ASP A 61 11.76 -1.34 14.13
CA ASP A 61 12.40 -0.86 15.36
C ASP A 61 12.23 -1.86 16.52
N LEU A 62 11.07 -2.51 16.63
CA LEU A 62 10.84 -3.56 17.63
C LEU A 62 11.70 -4.79 17.35
N GLU A 63 11.76 -5.28 16.12
CA GLU A 63 12.61 -6.42 15.75
C GLU A 63 14.09 -6.15 16.03
N ASP A 64 14.57 -4.96 15.68
CA ASP A 64 15.93 -4.51 15.94
C ASP A 64 16.23 -4.45 17.44
N ARG A 65 15.31 -3.90 18.26
CA ARG A 65 15.47 -3.85 19.72
C ARG A 65 15.46 -5.24 20.35
N MET A 66 14.57 -6.11 19.88
CA MET A 66 14.45 -7.49 20.38
C MET A 66 15.69 -8.32 20.06
N ARG A 67 16.38 -8.04 18.96
CA ARG A 67 17.55 -8.79 18.50
C ARG A 67 18.88 -8.07 18.70
N ARG A 68 18.88 -6.85 19.24
CA ARG A 68 20.07 -5.98 19.38
C ARG A 68 21.26 -6.67 20.04
N ASN A 69 21.00 -7.50 21.05
CA ASN A 69 22.03 -8.18 21.83
C ASN A 69 22.23 -9.65 21.39
N ASN A 70 21.52 -10.10 20.36
CA ASN A 70 21.64 -11.46 19.88
C ASN A 70 22.87 -11.56 18.98
N LEU A 71 23.76 -12.50 19.31
CA LEU A 71 24.91 -12.84 18.48
C LEU A 71 24.53 -14.01 17.58
N ARG A 72 24.87 -13.91 16.29
CA ARG A 72 24.72 -15.00 15.31
C ARG A 72 26.09 -15.41 14.80
N VAL A 73 26.53 -16.60 15.18
CA VAL A 73 27.79 -17.21 14.72
C VAL A 73 27.48 -18.06 13.49
N LEU A 74 28.26 -17.89 12.42
CA LEU A 74 28.10 -18.62 11.16
C LEU A 74 29.33 -19.49 10.90
N GLY A 75 29.15 -20.63 10.22
CA GLY A 75 30.24 -21.53 9.84
C GLY A 75 30.63 -22.57 10.90
N VAL A 76 29.84 -22.75 11.94
CA VAL A 76 30.00 -23.84 12.91
C VAL A 76 29.46 -25.14 12.30
N PRO A 77 30.28 -26.20 12.16
CA PRO A 77 29.81 -27.51 11.71
C PRO A 77 28.83 -28.12 12.70
N GLU A 78 27.79 -28.78 12.19
CA GLU A 78 26.78 -29.45 13.02
C GLU A 78 27.41 -30.49 13.96
N GLY A 79 27.01 -30.47 15.23
CA GLY A 79 27.48 -31.40 16.26
C GLY A 79 28.81 -31.04 16.93
N LEU A 80 29.55 -30.03 16.43
CA LEU A 80 30.79 -29.56 17.07
C LEU A 80 30.53 -28.93 18.45
N GLU A 81 29.36 -28.35 18.63
CA GLU A 81 28.90 -27.69 19.86
C GLU A 81 28.79 -28.67 21.06
N GLY A 82 28.64 -29.97 20.78
CA GLY A 82 28.41 -30.98 21.81
C GLY A 82 27.10 -30.76 22.57
N SER A 83 27.05 -31.19 23.84
CA SER A 83 25.87 -31.02 24.69
C SER A 83 25.84 -29.71 25.47
N ASP A 84 26.96 -28.99 25.55
CA ASP A 84 27.09 -27.74 26.32
C ASP A 84 27.54 -26.58 25.43
N ILE A 85 26.53 -25.93 24.84
CA ILE A 85 26.69 -24.78 23.95
C ILE A 85 27.37 -23.61 24.67
N HIS A 86 27.14 -23.44 25.98
CA HIS A 86 27.73 -22.33 26.72
C HIS A 86 29.25 -22.45 26.76
N SER A 87 29.77 -23.62 27.15
CA SER A 87 31.21 -23.87 27.19
C SER A 87 31.84 -23.79 25.80
N PHE A 88 31.16 -24.30 24.77
CA PHE A 88 31.59 -24.17 23.38
C PHE A 88 31.74 -22.70 22.97
N MET A 89 30.72 -21.87 23.21
CA MET A 89 30.75 -20.45 22.83
C MET A 89 31.83 -19.66 23.57
N VAL A 90 32.07 -19.96 24.86
CA VAL A 90 33.16 -19.34 25.62
C VAL A 90 34.53 -19.69 25.04
N ALA A 91 34.76 -20.96 24.69
CA ALA A 91 36.00 -21.40 24.07
C ALA A 91 36.19 -20.74 22.70
N LEU A 92 35.14 -20.72 21.87
CA LEU A 92 35.15 -20.12 20.55
C LEU A 92 35.52 -18.63 20.60
N PHE A 93 34.91 -17.85 21.51
CA PHE A 93 35.22 -16.43 21.60
C PHE A 93 36.62 -16.15 22.15
N LYS A 94 37.13 -16.96 23.09
CA LYS A 94 38.51 -16.84 23.58
C LYS A 94 39.54 -17.12 22.49
N GLU A 95 39.28 -18.10 21.63
CA GLU A 95 40.13 -18.41 20.50
C GLU A 95 40.07 -17.33 19.42
N ALA A 96 38.86 -16.86 19.08
CA ALA A 96 38.66 -15.86 18.03
C ALA A 96 39.12 -14.45 18.43
N PHE A 97 38.97 -14.08 19.70
CA PHE A 97 39.30 -12.75 20.22
C PHE A 97 40.14 -12.85 21.50
N PRO A 98 41.43 -13.22 21.40
CA PRO A 98 42.30 -13.42 22.56
C PRO A 98 42.53 -12.15 23.38
N ASP A 99 42.44 -10.98 22.76
CA ASP A 99 42.60 -9.67 23.40
C ASP A 99 41.30 -9.12 24.03
N LEU A 100 40.19 -9.88 23.92
CA LEU A 100 38.93 -9.52 24.55
C LEU A 100 39.03 -9.79 26.05
N HIS A 101 39.67 -8.86 26.76
CA HIS A 101 39.72 -8.84 28.21
C HIS A 101 38.32 -8.56 28.75
N GLN A 102 37.75 -9.51 29.49
CA GLN A 102 36.69 -9.22 30.45
C GLN A 102 37.28 -8.55 31.68
#